data_AF-A0A7K3DWC8-F1
#
_entry.id   AF-A0A7K3DWC8-F1
#
_cell.length_a   1.000
_cell.length_b   1.000
_cell.length_c   1.000
_cell.angle_alpha   90.00
_cell.angle_beta   90.00
_cell.angle_gamma   90.00
#
_symmetry.space_group_name_H-M   'P 1'
#
loop_
_entity.id
_entity.type
_entity.pdbx_description
1 polymer ?
#
loop_
_entity_poly.entity_id
_entity_poly.type
_entity_poly.pdbx_seq_one_letter_code
_entity_poly.pdbx_strand_id
1 'polypeptide(L)'
;MSPLARVSEAYGPRFAEFAFEPAFTAAVDQHVSEIRDRLEASGPALVPTAPDAGLLADYALGFLDALEETDWREPVGHDYAVCRLTAISWLVKRHDLLGDDDLYGRLADC
;
A
#
# COMPACT_ATOMS: atom_id res chain seq x y z
N MET A 1 3.53 13.74 7.67
CA MET A 1 3.12 12.32 7.70
C MET A 1 3.37 11.76 6.31
N SER A 2 4.09 10.64 6.19
CA SER A 2 4.37 10.06 4.87
C SER A 2 3.10 9.47 4.22
N PRO A 3 3.06 9.34 2.88
CA PRO A 3 1.93 8.72 2.19
C PRO A 3 1.59 7.34 2.74
N LEU A 4 2.61 6.53 3.07
CA LEU A 4 2.42 5.19 3.63
C LEU A 4 1.80 5.21 5.02
N ALA A 5 2.20 6.14 5.88
CA ALA A 5 1.60 6.32 7.20
C ALA A 5 0.11 6.74 7.08
N ARG A 6 -0.19 7.70 6.20
CA ARG A 6 -1.56 8.17 5.94
C ARG A 6 -2.46 7.05 5.42
N VAL A 7 -1.99 6.28 4.42
CA VAL A 7 -2.75 5.15 3.87
C VAL A 7 -2.93 4.05 4.92
N SER A 8 -1.91 3.77 5.72
CA SER A 8 -1.97 2.73 6.75
C SER A 8 -2.93 3.07 7.88
N GLU A 9 -2.97 4.33 8.31
CA GLU A 9 -3.92 4.80 9.31
C GLU A 9 -5.37 4.69 8.79
N ALA A 10 -5.61 5.11 7.54
CA ALA A 10 -6.96 5.13 6.97
C ALA A 10 -7.50 3.73 6.64
N TYR A 11 -6.68 2.86 6.04
CA TYR A 11 -7.13 1.57 5.48
C TYR A 11 -6.74 0.35 6.31
N GLY A 12 -5.84 0.49 7.29
CA GLY A 12 -5.46 -0.58 8.20
C GLY A 12 -6.62 -1.20 9.02
N PRO A 13 -7.62 -0.42 9.48
CA PRO A 13 -8.79 -0.98 10.19
C PRO A 13 -9.59 -1.99 9.36
N ARG A 14 -9.59 -1.88 8.03
CA ARG A 14 -10.32 -2.78 7.13
C ARG A 14 -9.77 -4.20 7.12
N PHE A 15 -8.58 -4.46 7.66
CA PHE A 15 -8.07 -5.82 7.82
C PHE A 15 -8.98 -6.70 8.68
N ALA A 16 -9.80 -6.12 9.57
CA ALA A 16 -10.81 -6.87 10.32
C ALA A 16 -11.86 -7.53 9.41
N GLU A 17 -12.12 -6.95 8.23
CA GLU A 17 -13.08 -7.46 7.25
C GLU A 17 -12.57 -8.73 6.56
N PHE A 18 -11.25 -8.98 6.52
CA PHE A 18 -10.68 -10.18 5.88
C PHE A 18 -11.18 -11.50 6.48
N ALA A 19 -11.62 -11.48 7.74
CA ALA A 19 -12.16 -12.66 8.40
C ALA A 19 -13.56 -13.05 7.91
N PHE A 20 -14.28 -12.12 7.25
CA PHE A 20 -15.71 -12.28 6.93
C PHE A 20 -16.03 -12.03 5.46
N GLU A 21 -15.17 -11.30 4.73
CA GLU A 21 -15.37 -10.92 3.33
C GLU A 21 -14.33 -11.59 2.41
N PRO A 22 -14.57 -12.84 1.97
CA PRO A 22 -13.60 -13.58 1.15
C PRO A 22 -13.38 -12.93 -0.23
N ALA A 23 -14.42 -12.32 -0.81
CA ALA A 23 -14.29 -11.62 -2.09
C ALA A 23 -13.40 -10.38 -1.98
N PHE A 24 -13.52 -9.62 -0.89
CA PHE A 24 -12.66 -8.49 -0.59
C PHE A 24 -11.21 -8.94 -0.40
N THR A 25 -11.00 -10.00 0.40
CA THR A 25 -9.67 -10.57 0.64
C THR A 25 -8.99 -10.98 -0.67
N ALA A 26 -9.72 -11.66 -1.56
CA ALA A 26 -9.20 -12.05 -2.87
C ALA A 26 -8.85 -10.85 -3.75
N ALA A 27 -9.68 -9.80 -3.77
CA ALA A 27 -9.40 -8.57 -4.53
C ALA A 27 -8.16 -7.83 -3.99
N VAL A 28 -7.98 -7.79 -2.67
CA VAL A 28 -6.78 -7.21 -2.05
C VAL A 28 -5.53 -8.02 -2.40
N ASP A 29 -5.59 -9.35 -2.33
CA ASP A 29 -4.45 -10.22 -2.67
C ASP A 29 -4.02 -10.06 -4.14
N GLN A 30 -4.99 -9.96 -5.06
CA GLN A 30 -4.70 -9.64 -6.45
C GLN A 30 -3.98 -8.29 -6.58
N HIS A 31 -4.44 -7.25 -5.90
CA HIS A 31 -3.78 -5.95 -5.96
C HIS A 31 -2.40 -5.94 -5.32
N VAL A 32 -2.18 -6.74 -4.27
CA VAL A 32 -0.83 -6.96 -3.69
C VAL A 32 0.09 -7.56 -4.74
N SER A 33 -0.35 -8.57 -5.49
CA SER A 33 0.42 -9.15 -6.59
C SER A 33 0.74 -8.11 -7.65
N GLU A 34 -0.27 -7.39 -8.14
CA GLU A 34 -0.10 -6.37 -9.18
C GLU A 34 0.84 -5.23 -8.76
N ILE A 35 0.80 -4.80 -7.49
CA ILE A 35 1.73 -3.77 -6.99
C ILE A 35 3.16 -4.32 -6.96
N ARG A 36 3.36 -5.56 -6.49
CA ARG A 36 4.69 -6.19 -6.50
C ARG A 36 5.25 -6.32 -7.90
N ASP A 37 4.42 -6.76 -8.84
CA ASP A 37 4.77 -6.87 -10.26
C ASP A 37 5.05 -5.51 -10.88
N ARG A 38 4.42 -4.43 -10.42
CA ARG A 38 4.69 -3.08 -10.93
C ARG A 38 5.98 -2.49 -10.38
N LEU A 39 6.29 -2.77 -9.12
CA LEU A 39 7.44 -2.20 -8.43
C LEU A 39 8.75 -2.97 -8.67
N GLU A 40 8.70 -4.11 -9.39
CA GLU A 40 9.82 -4.97 -9.78
C GLU A 40 11.12 -4.77 -8.97
N ALA A 41 11.07 -5.17 -7.69
CA ALA A 41 12.26 -5.45 -6.87
C ALA A 41 12.62 -6.95 -6.87
N SER A 42 11.86 -7.79 -7.60
CA SER A 42 12.05 -9.24 -7.57
C SER A 42 12.31 -9.75 -9.00
N GLY A 43 13.56 -10.12 -9.26
CA GLY A 43 13.91 -10.97 -10.40
C GLY A 43 13.24 -12.36 -10.29
N PRO A 44 13.73 -13.39 -11.00
CA PRO A 44 13.10 -14.72 -11.08
C PRO A 44 13.10 -15.55 -9.78
N ALA A 45 13.24 -14.91 -8.62
CA ALA A 45 13.22 -15.54 -7.32
C ALA A 45 11.82 -16.10 -7.00
N LEU A 46 11.79 -17.35 -6.55
CA LEU A 46 10.58 -18.08 -6.16
C LEU A 46 9.93 -17.54 -4.86
N VAL A 47 10.55 -16.55 -4.21
CA VAL A 47 10.08 -15.92 -2.96
C VAL A 47 9.97 -14.41 -3.19
N PRO A 48 8.76 -13.83 -3.06
CA PRO A 48 8.58 -12.39 -3.18
C PRO A 48 9.37 -11.64 -2.12
N THR A 49 10.22 -10.71 -2.55
CA THR A 49 10.98 -9.82 -1.66
C THR A 49 10.09 -8.70 -1.12
N ALA A 50 10.49 -8.06 -0.01
CA ALA A 50 9.85 -6.84 0.44
C ALA A 50 9.97 -5.74 -0.64
N PRO A 51 8.92 -4.95 -0.91
CA PRO A 51 9.07 -3.79 -1.78
C PRO A 51 9.94 -2.72 -1.10
N ASP A 52 10.67 -1.94 -1.90
CA ASP A 52 11.36 -0.76 -1.41
C ASP A 52 10.34 0.26 -0.87
N ALA A 53 10.59 0.79 0.33
CA ALA A 53 9.67 1.70 1.01
C ALA A 53 9.48 3.02 0.25
N GLY A 54 10.56 3.55 -0.35
CA GLY A 54 10.51 4.77 -1.15
C GLY A 54 9.69 4.59 -2.42
N LEU A 55 9.94 3.51 -3.17
CA LEU A 55 9.15 3.19 -4.38
C LEU A 55 7.67 2.96 -4.07
N LEU A 56 7.36 2.29 -2.95
CA LEU A 56 5.97 2.12 -2.53
C LEU A 56 5.33 3.45 -2.11
N ALA A 57 6.08 4.34 -1.44
CA ALA A 57 5.60 5.66 -1.05
C ALA A 57 5.32 6.56 -2.27
N ASP A 58 6.21 6.57 -3.26
CA ASP A 58 6.05 7.29 -4.52
C ASP A 58 4.83 6.77 -5.29
N TYR A 59 4.67 5.44 -5.34
CA TYR A 59 3.49 4.82 -5.94
C TYR A 59 2.20 5.21 -5.21
N ALA A 60 2.19 5.18 -3.89
CA ALA A 60 1.04 5.56 -3.08
C ALA A 60 0.68 7.04 -3.28
N LEU A 61 1.67 7.93 -3.34
CA LEU A 61 1.46 9.36 -3.60
C LEU A 61 0.83 9.59 -4.97
N GLY A 62 1.41 9.04 -6.03
CA GLY A 62 0.86 9.19 -7.38
C GLY A 62 -0.54 8.58 -7.53
N PHE A 63 -0.84 7.51 -6.79
CA PHE A 63 -2.19 6.95 -6.76
C PHE A 63 -3.19 7.86 -6.04
N LEU A 64 -2.81 8.43 -4.90
CA LEU A 64 -3.65 9.39 -4.16
C LEU A 64 -3.91 10.65 -4.97
N ASP A 65 -2.89 11.17 -5.67
CA ASP A 65 -3.02 12.35 -6.53
C ASP A 65 -4.04 12.08 -7.66
N ALA A 66 -3.98 10.91 -8.29
CA ALA A 66 -4.95 10.53 -9.32
C ALA A 66 -6.40 10.39 -8.78
N LEU A 67 -6.57 9.96 -7.53
CA LEU A 67 -7.88 9.93 -6.87
C LEU A 67 -8.40 11.34 -6.60
N GLU A 68 -7.53 12.26 -6.18
CA GLU A 68 -7.88 13.66 -5.98
C GLU A 68 -8.27 14.34 -7.31
N GLU A 69 -7.48 14.12 -8.36
CA GLU A 69 -7.74 14.67 -9.71
C GLU A 69 -9.09 14.21 -10.30
N THR A 70 -9.56 13.03 -9.90
CA THR A 70 -10.84 12.48 -10.36
C THR A 70 -12.02 12.80 -9.44
N ASP A 71 -11.82 13.62 -8.40
CA ASP A 71 -12.77 13.87 -7.30
C ASP A 71 -13.35 12.55 -6.74
N TRP A 72 -12.50 11.52 -6.64
CA TRP A 72 -12.92 10.23 -6.11
C TRP A 72 -13.29 10.38 -4.63
N ARG A 73 -14.43 9.77 -4.28
CA ARG A 73 -14.94 9.73 -2.91
C ARG A 73 -15.17 8.29 -2.51
N GLU A 74 -14.65 7.93 -1.35
CA GLU A 74 -14.74 6.56 -0.87
C GLU A 74 -16.20 6.07 -0.79
N PRO A 75 -16.54 4.95 -1.46
CA PRO A 75 -17.88 4.38 -1.39
C PRO A 75 -18.08 3.58 -0.09
N VAL A 76 -19.33 3.25 0.22
CA VAL A 76 -19.73 2.42 1.39
C VAL A 76 -19.29 0.93 1.25
N GLY A 77 -18.32 0.61 0.38
CA GLY A 77 -17.92 -0.76 0.06
C GLY A 77 -16.47 -0.87 -0.40
N HIS A 78 -16.20 -1.84 -1.28
CA HIS A 78 -14.86 -2.18 -1.76
C HIS A 78 -14.75 -1.96 -3.27
N ASP A 79 -14.65 -0.69 -3.69
CA ASP A 79 -14.28 -0.44 -5.08
C ASP A 79 -12.79 -0.68 -5.32
N TYR A 80 -12.36 -0.51 -6.56
CA TYR A 80 -10.96 -0.68 -6.96
C TYR A 80 -9.99 0.14 -6.10
N ALA A 81 -10.32 1.40 -5.80
CA ALA A 81 -9.45 2.28 -5.05
C ALA A 81 -9.33 1.84 -3.58
N VAL A 82 -10.44 1.46 -2.94
CA VAL A 82 -10.44 0.89 -1.59
C VAL A 82 -9.58 -0.37 -1.52
N CYS A 83 -9.75 -1.30 -2.46
CA CYS A 83 -8.96 -2.53 -2.48
C CYS A 83 -7.47 -2.23 -2.72
N ARG A 84 -7.13 -1.27 -3.59
CA ARG A 84 -5.75 -0.85 -3.86
C ARG A 84 -5.09 -0.19 -2.64
N LEU A 85 -5.77 0.72 -1.96
CA LEU A 85 -5.26 1.40 -0.77
C LEU A 85 -5.11 0.42 0.41
N THR A 86 -6.04 -0.53 0.53
CA THR A 86 -5.93 -1.63 1.52
C THR A 86 -4.73 -2.53 1.21
N ALA A 87 -4.46 -2.83 -0.06
CA ALA A 87 -3.29 -3.61 -0.47
C ALA A 87 -1.96 -2.89 -0.14
N ILE A 88 -1.88 -1.57 -0.37
CA ILE A 88 -0.71 -0.76 0.03
C ILE A 88 -0.52 -0.83 1.54
N SER A 89 -1.58 -0.58 2.33
CA SER A 89 -1.52 -0.67 3.80
C SER A 89 -1.08 -2.08 4.25
N TRP A 90 -1.54 -3.13 3.57
CA TRP A 90 -1.16 -4.51 3.88
C TRP A 90 0.33 -4.75 3.64
N LEU A 91 0.88 -4.27 2.52
CA LEU A 91 2.31 -4.36 2.22
C LEU A 91 3.16 -3.65 3.28
N VAL A 92 2.74 -2.44 3.68
CA VAL A 92 3.38 -1.67 4.75
C VAL A 92 3.40 -2.47 6.06
N LYS A 93 2.24 -2.98 6.50
CA LYS A 93 2.13 -3.76 7.74
C LYS A 93 2.90 -5.08 7.67
N ARG A 94 2.89 -5.75 6.52
CA ARG A 94 3.52 -7.07 6.34
C ARG A 94 5.04 -7.01 6.42
N HIS A 95 5.62 -5.91 5.94
CA HIS A 95 7.06 -5.71 5.82
C HIS A 95 7.63 -4.64 6.77
N ASP A 96 6.80 -4.09 7.67
CA ASP A 96 7.19 -3.08 8.67
C ASP A 96 7.82 -1.81 8.06
N LEU A 97 7.23 -1.31 6.98
CA LEU A 97 7.84 -0.26 6.13
C LEU A 97 7.72 1.17 6.69
N LEU A 98 7.17 1.36 7.90
CA LEU A 98 7.09 2.68 8.53
C LEU A 98 8.34 3.02 9.36
N GLY A 99 9.24 2.06 9.59
CA GLY A 99 10.46 2.26 10.36
C GLY A 99 11.64 2.88 9.59
N ASP A 100 11.60 2.89 8.25
CA ASP A 100 12.72 3.34 7.40
C ASP A 100 12.66 4.84 7.02
N ASP A 101 11.48 5.48 7.12
CA ASP A 101 11.32 6.94 6.89
C ASP A 101 12.16 7.77 7.89
N ASP A 102 12.36 7.26 9.12
CA ASP A 102 13.12 7.93 10.19
C ASP A 102 14.65 7.86 9.98
N LEU A 103 15.15 6.90 9.19
CA LEU A 103 16.59 6.75 8.91
C LEU A 103 17.06 7.67 7.77
N TYR A 104 16.21 7.89 6.75
CA TYR A 104 16.50 8.83 5.66
C TYR A 104 16.38 10.30 6.10
N GLY A 105 15.40 10.63 6.96
CA GLY A 105 15.30 11.98 7.55
C GLY A 105 16.51 12.38 8.40
N ARG A 106 17.09 11.43 9.15
CA ARG A 106 18.26 11.69 10.01
C ARG A 106 19.59 11.79 9.27
N LEU A 107 19.69 11.23 8.06
CA LEU A 107 20.90 11.32 7.23
C LEU A 107 20.92 12.57 6.35
N ALA A 108 19.77 13.17 6.04
CA ALA A 108 19.67 14.42 5.29
C ALA A 108 19.99 15.67 6.14
N ASP A 109 20.08 15.53 7.47
CA ASP A 109 20.40 16.58 8.43
C ASP A 109 21.90 16.59 8.87
N CYS A 110 22.77 15.81 8.22
CA CYS A 110 24.22 15.79 8.46
C CYS A 110 25.00 16.39 7.28
#